data_AF-A0A5B0VMG8-F1
#
_entry.id   AF-A0A5B0VMG8-F1
#
_cell.length_a   1.000
_cell.length_b   1.000
_cell.length_c   1.000
_cell.angle_alpha   90.00
_cell.angle_beta   90.00
_cell.angle_gamma   90.00
#
_symmetry.space_group_name_H-M   'P 1'
#
loop_
_entity.id
_entity.type
_entity.pdbx_description
1 polymer ?
#
loop_
_entity_poly.entity_id
_entity_poly.type
_entity_poly.pdbx_seq_one_letter_code
_entity_poly.pdbx_strand_id
1 'polypeptide(L)'
;MNLTDNSLSARSSGKNLDRHWMILVGLTLLSAVIAEGAEPSLLITLVISSVIVIKARMIIVHFMELKGASPYIYYLITAYFYVFSILAILVWLFPEPLASLTTIR
;
A
#
# COMPACT_ATOMS: atom_id res chain seq x y z
N MET A 1 -15.17 -29.30 25.26
CA MET A 1 -14.80 -28.17 24.37
C MET A 1 -13.28 -28.12 24.36
N ASN A 2 -12.67 -28.58 23.26
CA ASN A 2 -11.35 -29.22 23.28
C ASN A 2 -10.22 -28.22 22.97
N LEU A 3 -9.17 -28.19 23.81
CA LEU A 3 -8.04 -27.26 23.71
C LEU A 3 -7.22 -27.47 22.42
N THR A 4 -7.26 -28.67 21.84
CA THR A 4 -6.57 -29.03 20.59
C THR A 4 -7.21 -28.37 19.35
N ASP A 5 -8.54 -28.26 19.30
CA ASP A 5 -9.25 -27.69 18.13
C ASP A 5 -9.01 -26.19 18.01
N ASN A 6 -8.92 -25.48 19.14
CA ASN A 6 -8.62 -24.05 19.18
C ASN A 6 -7.18 -23.75 18.72
N SER A 7 -6.23 -24.65 19.03
CA SER A 7 -4.82 -24.50 18.63
C SER A 7 -4.60 -24.72 17.12
N LEU A 8 -5.34 -25.66 16.50
CA LEU A 8 -5.27 -25.93 15.06
C LEU A 8 -5.90 -24.81 14.24
N SER A 9 -7.04 -24.28 14.71
CA SER A 9 -7.70 -23.08 14.16
C SER A 9 -6.78 -21.85 14.18
N ALA A 10 -6.20 -21.54 15.33
CA ALA A 10 -5.29 -20.39 15.48
C ALA A 10 -4.04 -20.49 14.59
N ARG A 11 -3.47 -21.69 14.45
CA ARG A 11 -2.27 -21.93 13.62
C ARG A 11 -2.55 -21.79 12.12
N SER A 12 -3.77 -22.09 11.67
CA SER A 12 -4.24 -21.88 10.30
C SER A 12 -4.41 -20.38 9.98
N SER A 13 -4.99 -19.60 10.89
CA SER A 13 -5.08 -18.14 10.75
C SER A 13 -3.70 -17.47 10.73
N GLY A 14 -2.78 -17.90 11.60
CA GLY A 14 -1.40 -17.39 11.62
C GLY A 14 -0.67 -17.57 10.29
N LYS A 15 -0.77 -18.76 9.67
CA LYS A 15 -0.18 -19.04 8.35
C LYS A 15 -0.65 -18.11 7.24
N ASN A 16 -1.90 -17.65 7.30
CA ASN A 16 -2.43 -16.70 6.33
C ASN A 16 -1.88 -15.30 6.58
N LEU A 17 -1.76 -14.87 7.84
CA LEU A 17 -1.15 -13.59 8.19
C LEU A 17 0.34 -13.53 7.81
N ASP A 18 1.07 -14.60 8.10
CA ASP A 18 2.50 -14.75 7.76
C ASP A 18 2.73 -14.66 6.24
N ARG A 19 1.82 -15.21 5.44
CA ARG A 19 1.88 -15.12 3.97
C ARG A 19 1.69 -13.68 3.48
N HIS A 20 0.70 -12.96 3.99
CA HIS A 20 0.48 -11.55 3.62
C HIS A 20 1.65 -10.67 4.06
N TRP A 21 2.23 -10.96 5.22
CA TRP A 21 3.43 -10.28 5.69
C TRP A 21 4.64 -10.53 4.79
N MET A 22 4.89 -11.78 4.39
CA MET A 22 5.98 -12.11 3.45
C MET A 22 5.80 -11.43 2.09
N ILE A 23 4.57 -11.35 1.57
CA ILE A 23 4.27 -10.62 0.34
C ILE A 23 4.58 -9.12 0.51
N LEU A 24 4.22 -8.50 1.64
CA LEU A 24 4.53 -7.10 1.92
C LEU A 24 6.04 -6.84 1.97
N VAL A 25 6.81 -7.72 2.63
CA VAL A 25 8.27 -7.63 2.67
C VAL A 25 8.86 -7.76 1.25
N GLY A 26 8.45 -8.77 0.49
CA GLY A 26 8.89 -8.96 -0.89
C GLY A 26 8.56 -7.77 -1.78
N LEU A 27 7.34 -7.23 -1.68
CA LEU A 27 6.90 -6.05 -2.41
C LEU A 27 7.69 -4.79 -2.01
N THR A 28 8.17 -4.71 -0.77
CA THR A 28 9.03 -3.61 -0.29
C THR A 28 10.43 -3.70 -0.86
N LEU A 29 11.04 -4.87 -0.78
CA LEU A 29 12.36 -5.11 -1.35
C LEU A 29 12.35 -4.89 -2.86
N LEU A 30 11.33 -5.40 -3.55
CA LEU A 30 11.15 -5.17 -4.98
C LEU A 30 11.04 -3.68 -5.31
N SER A 31 10.26 -2.91 -4.56
CA SER A 31 10.15 -1.47 -4.79
C SER A 31 11.48 -0.73 -4.57
N ALA A 32 12.30 -1.15 -3.60
CA ALA A 32 13.60 -0.54 -3.35
C ALA A 32 14.58 -0.83 -4.50
N VAL A 33 14.65 -2.09 -4.96
CA VAL A 33 15.48 -2.49 -6.09
C VAL A 33 15.08 -1.74 -7.37
N ILE A 34 13.78 -1.59 -7.62
CA ILE A 34 13.29 -0.81 -8.76
C ILE A 34 13.67 0.65 -8.61
N ALA A 35 13.58 1.24 -7.43
CA ALA A 35 13.91 2.65 -7.22
C ALA A 35 15.40 2.97 -7.43
N GLU A 36 16.31 2.07 -7.04
CA GLU A 36 17.75 2.26 -7.21
C GLU A 36 18.21 2.16 -8.67
N GLY A 37 17.59 1.26 -9.44
CA GLY A 37 18.03 0.95 -10.80
C GLY A 37 17.36 1.76 -11.91
N ALA A 38 16.41 2.63 -11.60
CA ALA A 38 15.48 3.13 -12.60
C ALA A 38 15.50 4.65 -12.74
N GLU A 39 15.75 5.14 -13.96
CA GLU A 39 15.73 6.56 -14.26
C GLU A 39 14.29 7.12 -14.21
N PRO A 40 14.04 8.29 -13.61
CA PRO A 40 12.70 8.81 -13.39
C PRO A 40 11.89 8.89 -14.68
N SER A 41 11.03 7.89 -14.89
CA SER A 41 10.18 7.73 -16.07
C SER A 41 8.73 7.45 -15.66
N LEU A 42 7.80 7.72 -16.58
CA LEU A 42 6.36 7.56 -16.35
C LEU A 42 6.05 6.14 -15.85
N LEU A 43 6.72 5.16 -16.44
CA LEU A 43 6.53 3.74 -16.17
C LEU A 43 6.91 3.41 -14.72
N ILE A 44 8.01 3.97 -14.20
CA ILE A 44 8.43 3.74 -12.80
C ILE A 44 7.49 4.42 -11.83
N THR A 45 7.05 5.66 -12.12
CA THR A 45 6.05 6.35 -11.30
C THR A 45 4.74 5.55 -11.23
N LEU A 46 4.31 4.97 -12.36
CA LEU A 46 3.15 4.07 -12.41
C LEU A 46 3.35 2.81 -11.58
N VAL A 47 4.54 2.20 -11.65
CA VAL A 47 4.88 1.00 -10.87
C VAL A 47 4.90 1.31 -9.38
N ILE A 48 5.59 2.38 -8.95
CA ILE A 48 5.70 2.76 -7.54
C ILE A 48 4.31 3.12 -6.97
N SER A 49 3.54 3.93 -7.69
CA SER A 49 2.17 4.27 -7.28
C SER A 49 1.27 3.04 -7.19
N SER A 50 1.39 2.09 -8.12
CA SER A 50 0.68 0.80 -8.06
C SER A 50 1.09 0.00 -6.82
N VAL A 51 2.39 -0.07 -6.52
CA VAL A 51 2.90 -0.75 -5.32
C VAL A 51 2.33 -0.13 -4.04
N ILE A 52 2.25 1.20 -3.96
CA ILE A 52 1.66 1.91 -2.81
C ILE A 52 0.20 1.48 -2.61
N VAL A 53 -0.62 1.50 -3.67
CA VAL A 53 -2.04 1.10 -3.58
C VAL A 53 -2.17 -0.37 -3.17
N ILE A 54 -1.37 -1.27 -3.74
CA ILE A 54 -1.40 -2.70 -3.42
C ILE A 54 -1.05 -2.93 -1.94
N LYS A 55 0.03 -2.31 -1.45
CA LYS A 55 0.42 -2.38 -0.04
C LYS A 55 -0.67 -1.84 0.88
N ALA A 56 -1.22 -0.67 0.55
CA ALA A 56 -2.27 -0.04 1.34
C ALA A 56 -3.50 -0.93 1.46
N ARG A 57 -3.97 -1.52 0.34
CA ARG A 57 -5.12 -2.45 0.39
C ARG A 57 -4.84 -3.69 1.22
N MET A 58 -3.64 -4.26 1.15
CA MET A 58 -3.27 -5.40 1.98
C MET A 58 -3.31 -5.05 3.47
N ILE A 59 -2.76 -3.91 3.87
CA ILE A 59 -2.73 -3.45 5.26
C ILE A 59 -4.16 -3.18 5.76
N ILE A 60 -4.96 -2.43 5.01
CA ILE A 60 -6.33 -2.07 5.39
C ILE A 60 -7.21 -3.32 5.55
N VAL A 61 -7.07 -4.30 4.66
CA VAL A 61 -7.93 -5.50 4.65
C VAL A 61 -7.46 -6.56 5.65
N HIS A 62 -6.15 -6.83 5.74
CA HIS A 62 -5.62 -7.98 6.50
C HIS A 62 -5.03 -7.61 7.86
N PHE A 63 -4.55 -6.38 8.05
CA PHE A 63 -3.87 -5.98 9.29
C PHE A 63 -4.71 -5.07 10.17
N MET A 64 -5.48 -4.15 9.57
CA MET A 64 -6.29 -3.22 10.35
C MET A 64 -7.69 -3.76 10.72
N GLU A 65 -8.10 -4.91 10.17
CA GLU A 65 -9.44 -5.53 10.36
C GLU A 65 -10.62 -4.52 10.29
N LEU A 66 -10.46 -3.41 9.56
CA LEU A 66 -11.37 -2.25 9.59
C LEU A 66 -12.78 -2.57 9.10
N LYS A 67 -12.93 -3.64 8.31
CA LYS A 67 -14.24 -4.14 7.85
C LYS A 67 -15.18 -4.48 9.01
N GLY A 68 -14.65 -4.90 10.16
CA GLY A 68 -15.46 -5.24 11.32
C GLY A 68 -15.77 -4.06 12.24
N ALA A 69 -14.97 -2.99 12.20
CA ALA A 69 -15.03 -1.92 13.19
C ALA A 69 -15.79 -0.67 12.72
N SER A 70 -15.47 -0.13 11.53
CA SER A 70 -16.27 0.96 10.95
C SER A 70 -16.08 1.10 9.43
N PRO A 71 -17.17 1.12 8.65
CA PRO A 71 -17.10 1.26 7.20
C PRO A 71 -16.64 2.67 6.76
N TYR A 72 -16.93 3.71 7.54
CA TYR A 72 -16.53 5.08 7.22
C TYR A 72 -15.00 5.26 7.20
N ILE A 73 -14.30 4.76 8.22
CA ILE A 73 -12.82 4.84 8.29
C ILE A 73 -12.20 4.01 7.16
N TYR A 74 -12.79 2.85 6.85
CA TYR A 74 -12.33 2.02 5.73
C TYR A 74 -12.36 2.79 4.39
N TYR A 75 -13.46 3.47 4.07
CA TYR A 75 -13.55 4.24 2.82
C TYR A 75 -12.64 5.46 2.85
N LEU A 76 -12.55 6.17 3.98
CA LEU A 76 -11.74 7.38 4.10
C LEU A 76 -10.24 7.07 3.94
N ILE A 77 -9.77 6.02 4.61
CA ILE A 77 -8.37 5.61 4.52
C ILE A 77 -8.04 5.03 3.14
N THR A 78 -8.96 4.28 2.54
CA THR A 78 -8.79 3.76 1.17
C THR A 78 -8.72 4.91 0.17
N ALA A 79 -9.67 5.84 0.22
CA ALA A 79 -9.71 7.01 -0.65
C ALA A 79 -8.46 7.86 -0.51
N TYR A 80 -7.96 8.07 0.72
CA TYR A 80 -6.72 8.79 0.98
C TYR A 80 -5.53 8.21 0.19
N PHE A 81 -5.33 6.88 0.23
CA PHE A 81 -4.22 6.25 -0.50
C PHE A 81 -4.38 6.30 -2.03
N TYR A 82 -5.62 6.18 -2.54
CA TYR A 82 -5.88 6.35 -3.97
C TYR A 82 -5.63 7.78 -4.45
N VAL A 83 -6.14 8.77 -3.71
CA VAL A 83 -5.93 10.20 -4.00
C VAL A 83 -4.44 10.53 -3.99
N PHE A 84 -3.70 10.04 -2.98
CA PHE A 84 -2.25 10.22 -2.89
C PHE A 84 -1.52 9.62 -4.11
N SER A 85 -1.90 8.41 -4.54
CA SER A 85 -1.26 7.74 -5.68
C SER A 85 -1.56 8.46 -7.01
N ILE A 86 -2.78 8.95 -7.18
CA ILE A 86 -3.16 9.76 -8.35
C ILE A 86 -2.41 11.09 -8.35
N LEU A 87 -2.30 11.75 -7.20
CA LEU A 87 -1.52 12.97 -7.05
C LEU A 87 -0.05 12.75 -7.43
N ALA A 88 0.57 11.64 -7.00
CA ALA A 88 1.95 11.32 -7.36
C ALA A 88 2.15 11.22 -8.88
N ILE A 89 1.21 10.61 -9.59
CA ILE A 89 1.23 10.54 -11.06
C ILE A 89 1.04 11.93 -11.67
N LEU A 90 0.10 12.72 -11.15
CA LEU A 90 -0.20 14.05 -11.65
C LEU A 90 0.98 15.02 -11.48
N VAL A 91 1.66 14.94 -10.33
CA VAL A 91 2.88 15.69 -10.03
C VAL A 91 3.98 15.37 -11.04
N TRP A 92 4.16 14.09 -11.34
CA TRP A 92 5.14 13.66 -12.32
C TRP A 92 4.78 14.13 -13.74
N LEU A 93 3.49 14.14 -14.10
CA LEU A 93 3.02 14.52 -15.44
C LEU A 93 3.03 16.04 -15.68
N PHE A 94 2.79 16.85 -14.64
CA PHE A 94 2.76 18.31 -14.72
C PHE A 94 3.66 18.96 -13.66
N PRO A 95 4.99 18.89 -13.82
CA PRO A 95 5.93 19.47 -12.86
C PRO A 95 5.90 21.01 -12.85
N GLU A 96 5.66 21.64 -14.00
CA GLU A 96 5.61 23.11 -14.21
C GLU A 96 4.62 23.87 -13.29
N PRO A 97 3.33 23.51 -13.21
CA PRO A 97 2.39 24.20 -12.32
C PRO A 97 2.74 24.03 -10.83
N LEU A 98 3.43 22.95 -10.45
CA LEU A 98 3.89 22.75 -9.07
C LEU A 98 5.14 23.55 -8.76
N ALA A 99 6.07 23.65 -9.71
CA ALA A 99 7.27 24.48 -9.58
C ALA A 99 6.89 25.96 -9.41
N SER A 100 5.91 26.45 -10.18
CA SER A 100 5.42 27.83 -10.07
C SER A 100 4.68 28.13 -8.75
N LEU A 101 4.02 27.14 -8.14
CA LEU A 101 3.37 27.28 -6.83
C LEU A 101 4.35 27.17 -5.65
N THR A 102 5.47 26.46 -5.81
CA THR A 102 6.46 26.24 -4.74
C THR A 102 7.69 27.14 -4.83
N THR A 103 7.89 27.85 -5.96
CA THR A 103 8.79 29.00 -6.02
C THR A 103 8.23 30.11 -5.13
N ILE A 104 8.74 30.18 -3.90
CA ILE A 104 8.65 31.38 -3.07
C ILE A 104 9.51 32.44 -3.76
N ARG A 105 8.89 33.51 -4.22
CA ARG A 105 9.56 34.69 -4.75
C ARG A 105 10.14 35.56 -3.64
#